data_AF-S8FJD1-F1
#
_entry.id   AF-S8FJD1-F1
#
_cell.length_a   1.000
_cell.length_b   1.000
_cell.length_c   1.000
_cell.angle_alpha   90.00
_cell.angle_beta   90.00
_cell.angle_gamma   90.00
#
_symmetry.space_group_name_H-M   'P 1'
#
loop_
_entity.id
_entity.type
_entity.pdbx_description
1 polymer ?
#
loop_
_entity_poly.entity_id
_entity_poly.type
_entity_poly.pdbx_seq_one_letter_code
_entity_poly.pdbx_strand_id
1 'polypeptide(L)'
;MSYGEWKRETSAWDILFRLHLPYRAPRSKFAAFLWRRRLWVEATFALSMMEPWEKVVVACVFWLLMALFLTGVYLYFPHHVRYVCSRARYYLSGRE
;
A
#
# COMPACT_ATOMS: atom_id res chain seq x y z
N MET A 1 -7.65 18.94 -21.45
CA MET A 1 -6.19 18.76 -21.54
C MET A 1 -5.60 20.00 -22.19
N SER A 2 -4.76 20.74 -21.48
CA SER A 2 -4.08 21.91 -22.03
C SER A 2 -2.84 21.45 -22.82
N TYR A 3 -2.53 22.08 -23.96
CA TYR A 3 -1.46 21.64 -24.88
C TYR A 3 -0.06 21.55 -24.24
N GLY A 4 0.17 22.21 -23.10
CA GLY A 4 1.45 22.18 -22.37
C GLY A 4 1.64 21.00 -21.40
N GLU A 5 0.61 20.19 -21.13
CA GLU A 5 0.66 19.21 -20.04
C GLU A 5 1.57 18.01 -20.32
N TRP A 6 1.69 17.61 -21.59
CA TRP A 6 2.54 16.49 -22.01
C TRP A 6 4.04 16.77 -21.85
N LYS A 7 4.44 18.05 -21.85
CA LYS A 7 5.84 18.47 -21.76
C LYS A 7 6.34 18.63 -20.32
N ARG A 8 5.45 18.54 -19.32
CA ARG A 8 5.83 18.68 -17.90
C ARG A 8 6.58 17.44 -17.44
N GLU A 9 7.79 17.63 -16.93
CA GLU A 9 8.51 16.57 -16.21
C GLU A 9 7.78 16.32 -14.89
N THR A 10 7.32 15.09 -14.68
CA THR A 10 6.57 14.73 -13.48
C THR A 10 7.53 14.53 -12.32
N SER A 11 7.27 15.26 -11.23
CA SER A 11 8.00 15.09 -9.98
C SER A 11 7.58 13.80 -9.28
N ALA A 12 8.42 13.30 -8.37
CA ALA A 12 8.06 12.17 -7.51
C ALA A 12 6.79 12.46 -6.69
N TRP A 13 6.62 13.71 -6.25
CA TRP A 13 5.43 14.14 -5.51
C TRP A 13 4.16 14.10 -6.35
N ASP A 14 4.26 14.45 -7.64
CA ASP A 14 3.14 14.32 -8.57
C ASP A 14 2.75 12.85 -8.71
N ILE A 15 3.72 11.93 -8.73
CA ILE A 15 3.42 10.50 -8.88
C ILE A 15 2.77 9.92 -7.63
N LEU A 16 3.06 10.47 -6.45
CA LEU A 16 2.47 9.97 -5.21
C LEU A 16 1.05 10.50 -4.98
N PHE A 17 0.86 11.81 -5.12
CA PHE A 17 -0.38 12.47 -4.69
C PHE A 17 -1.34 12.86 -5.81
N ARG A 18 -0.91 12.82 -7.07
CA ARG A 18 -1.81 13.20 -8.17
C ARG A 18 -2.87 12.13 -8.37
N LEU A 19 -4.13 12.56 -8.42
CA LEU A 19 -5.30 11.71 -8.62
C LEU A 19 -5.24 10.89 -9.93
N HIS A 20 -4.62 11.44 -10.97
CA HIS A 20 -4.44 10.77 -12.25
C HIS A 20 -2.97 10.39 -12.47
N LEU A 21 -2.73 9.14 -12.87
CA LEU A 21 -1.40 8.65 -13.20
C LEU A 21 -0.92 9.31 -14.51
N PRO A 22 0.31 9.84 -14.60
CA PRO A 22 0.84 10.30 -15.87
C PRO A 22 1.07 9.11 -16.81
N TYR A 23 0.76 9.29 -18.09
CA TYR A 23 0.94 8.23 -19.11
C TYR A 23 2.42 7.89 -19.35
N ARG A 24 3.32 8.87 -19.17
CA ARG A 24 4.76 8.70 -19.41
C ARG A 24 5.49 8.39 -18.10
N ALA A 25 6.38 7.40 -18.15
CA ALA A 25 7.32 7.15 -17.06
C ALA A 25 8.26 8.36 -16.86
N PRO A 26 8.48 8.80 -15.61
CA PRO A 26 9.42 9.89 -15.29
C PRO A 26 10.88 9.47 -15.58
N ARG A 27 11.76 10.46 -15.82
CA ARG A 27 13.18 10.23 -16.11
C ARG A 27 13.99 9.79 -14.90
N SER A 28 13.62 10.24 -13.70
CA SER A 28 14.32 9.87 -12.46
C SER A 28 14.11 8.39 -12.15
N LYS A 29 15.19 7.66 -11.83
CA LYS A 29 15.14 6.21 -11.52
C LYS A 29 14.19 5.90 -10.36
N PHE A 30 14.23 6.71 -9.31
CA PHE A 30 13.36 6.54 -8.13
C PHE A 30 11.89 6.80 -8.47
N ALA A 31 11.62 7.91 -9.18
CA ALA A 31 10.27 8.24 -9.63
C ALA A 31 9.72 7.16 -10.58
N ALA A 32 10.56 6.59 -11.45
CA ALA A 32 10.17 5.53 -12.39
C ALA A 32 9.87 4.21 -11.68
N PHE A 33 10.53 3.94 -10.55
CA PHE A 33 10.22 2.80 -9.70
C PHE A 33 8.86 2.97 -9.02
N LEU A 34 8.60 4.13 -8.40
CA LEU A 34 7.30 4.43 -7.78
C LEU A 34 6.15 4.41 -8.81
N TRP A 35 6.38 4.98 -10.00
CA TRP A 35 5.41 4.96 -11.08
C TRP A 35 5.07 3.52 -11.51
N ARG A 36 6.06 2.63 -11.65
CA ARG A 36 5.83 1.21 -11.96
C ARG A 36 5.02 0.51 -10.87
N ARG A 37 5.35 0.75 -9.59
CA ARG A 37 4.63 0.11 -8.48
C ARG A 37 3.19 0.59 -8.42
N ARG A 38 2.95 1.89 -8.61
CA ARG A 38 1.61 2.48 -8.67
C ARG A 38 0.81 1.95 -9.85
N LEU A 39 1.39 1.88 -11.05
CA LEU A 39 0.74 1.31 -12.24
C LEU A 39 0.32 -0.16 -12.01
N TRP A 40 1.18 -0.96 -11.38
CA TRP A 40 0.88 -2.35 -11.08
C TRP A 40 -0.31 -2.50 -10.12
N VAL A 41 -0.36 -1.66 -9.07
CA VAL A 41 -1.50 -1.61 -8.14
C VAL A 41 -2.77 -1.15 -8.87
N GLU A 42 -2.71 -0.07 -9.65
CA GLU A 42 -3.87 0.45 -10.38
C GLU A 42 -4.43 -0.55 -11.39
N ALA A 43 -3.57 -1.32 -12.06
CA ALA A 43 -3.98 -2.37 -12.99
C ALA A 43 -4.57 -3.59 -12.28
N THR A 44 -3.95 -4.04 -11.17
CA THR A 44 -4.39 -5.25 -10.46
C THR A 44 -5.76 -5.07 -9.79
N PHE A 45 -6.01 -3.88 -9.24
CA PHE A 45 -7.27 -3.57 -8.56
C PHE A 45 -8.28 -2.84 -9.47
N ALA A 46 -8.00 -2.76 -10.77
CA ALA A 46 -8.81 -2.03 -11.75
C ALA A 46 -9.12 -0.56 -11.37
N LEU A 47 -8.30 0.04 -10.49
CA LEU A 47 -8.44 1.42 -10.04
C LEU A 47 -8.24 2.40 -11.20
N SER A 48 -7.66 1.98 -12.32
CA SER A 48 -7.51 2.82 -13.51
C SER A 48 -8.86 3.29 -14.09
N MET A 49 -9.92 2.50 -13.94
CA MET A 49 -11.24 2.79 -14.52
C MET A 49 -12.17 3.60 -13.61
N MET A 50 -11.86 3.65 -12.31
CA MET A 50 -12.69 4.37 -11.32
C MET A 50 -12.53 5.89 -11.45
N GLU A 51 -13.55 6.62 -11.00
CA GLU A 51 -13.44 8.07 -10.91
C GLU A 51 -12.42 8.47 -9.82
N PRO A 52 -11.77 9.64 -9.95
CA PRO A 52 -10.72 10.02 -9.02
C PRO A 52 -11.17 10.12 -7.56
N TRP A 53 -12.42 10.50 -7.30
CA TRP A 53 -12.97 10.57 -5.94
C TRP A 53 -13.31 9.18 -5.37
N GLU A 54 -13.80 8.25 -6.19
CA GLU A 54 -14.10 6.86 -5.78
C GLU A 54 -12.83 6.17 -5.29
N LYS A 55 -11.71 6.37 -6.00
CA LYS A 55 -10.40 5.86 -5.58
C LYS A 55 -9.99 6.35 -4.20
N VAL A 56 -10.30 7.60 -3.87
CA VAL A 56 -10.02 8.17 -2.54
C VAL A 56 -10.86 7.46 -1.48
N VAL A 57 -12.15 7.21 -1.75
CA VAL A 57 -13.02 6.46 -0.83
C VAL A 57 -12.50 5.04 -0.61
N VAL A 58 -12.16 4.31 -1.67
CA VAL A 58 -11.59 2.96 -1.56
C VAL A 58 -10.28 2.96 -0.77
N ALA A 59 -9.39 3.93 -1.02
CA ALA A 59 -8.14 4.08 -0.27
C ALA A 59 -8.40 4.34 1.22
N CYS A 60 -9.37 5.21 1.55
CA CYS A 60 -9.76 5.48 2.94
C CYS A 60 -10.27 4.23 3.65
N VAL A 61 -11.16 3.45 3.01
CA VAL A 61 -11.68 2.20 3.56
C VAL A 61 -10.55 1.18 3.75
N PHE A 62 -9.66 1.04 2.77
CA PHE A 62 -8.50 0.16 2.88
C PHE A 62 -7.59 0.54 4.05
N TRP A 63 -7.28 1.83 4.19
CA TRP A 63 -6.46 2.32 5.31
C TRP A 63 -7.14 2.11 6.66
N LEU A 64 -8.46 2.30 6.75
CA LEU A 64 -9.23 2.03 7.97
C LEU A 64 -9.15 0.55 8.36
N LEU A 65 -9.39 -0.36 7.40
CA LEU A 65 -9.29 -1.80 7.63
C LEU A 65 -7.87 -2.22 8.02
N MET A 66 -6.86 -1.66 7.36
CA MET A 66 -5.46 -1.92 7.67
C MET A 66 -5.09 -1.43 9.08
N ALA A 67 -5.57 -0.25 9.49
CA ALA A 67 -5.35 0.28 10.83
C ALA A 67 -6.02 -0.60 11.90
N LEU A 68 -7.26 -1.05 11.65
CA LEU A 68 -7.96 -1.97 12.55
C LEU A 68 -7.22 -3.32 12.65
N PHE A 69 -6.77 -3.85 11.52
CA PHE A 69 -5.98 -5.07 11.46
C PHE A 69 -4.66 -4.93 12.24
N LEU A 70 -3.90 -3.86 12.01
CA LEU A 70 -2.65 -3.59 12.71
C LEU A 70 -2.87 -3.41 14.21
N THR A 71 -3.94 -2.75 14.61
CA THR A 71 -4.32 -2.60 16.03
C THR A 71 -4.63 -3.97 16.65
N GLY A 72 -5.40 -4.80 15.94
CA GLY A 72 -5.71 -6.15 16.37
C GLY A 72 -4.45 -7.02 16.49
N VAL A 73 -3.56 -6.98 15.49
CA VAL A 73 -2.27 -7.68 15.56
C VAL A 73 -1.46 -7.17 16.73
N TYR A 74 -1.29 -5.85 16.89
CA TYR A 74 -0.49 -5.29 17.97
C TYR A 74 -1.01 -5.69 19.36
N LEU A 75 -2.32 -5.69 19.56
CA LEU A 75 -2.93 -5.97 20.86
C LEU A 75 -3.01 -7.48 21.17
N TYR A 76 -3.41 -8.30 20.19
CA TYR A 76 -3.71 -9.72 20.43
C TYR A 76 -2.54 -10.66 20.06
N PHE A 77 -1.78 -10.34 19.01
CA PHE A 77 -0.67 -11.20 18.56
C PHE A 77 0.39 -11.49 19.64
N PRO A 78 0.89 -10.53 20.43
CA PRO A 78 1.93 -10.83 21.43
C PRO A 78 1.43 -11.78 22.52
N HIS A 79 0.14 -11.71 22.87
CA HIS A 79 -0.47 -12.61 23.84
C HIS A 79 -0.52 -14.05 23.30
N HIS A 80 -0.96 -14.21 22.04
CA HIS A 80 -0.99 -15.51 21.38
C HIS A 80 0.41 -16.12 21.18
N VAL A 81 1.40 -15.31 20.80
CA VAL A 81 2.79 -15.78 20.64
C VAL A 81 3.34 -16.29 21.97
N ARG A 82 3.13 -15.58 23.08
CA ARG A 82 3.58 -16.04 24.42
C ARG A 82 2.93 -17.36 24.81
N TYR A 83 1.62 -17.51 24.56
CA TYR A 83 0.91 -18.75 24.84
C TYR A 83 1.45 -19.94 24.04
N VAL A 84 1.62 -19.78 22.73
CA VAL A 84 2.14 -20.83 21.85
C VAL A 84 3.60 -21.15 22.18
N CYS A 85 4.43 -20.13 22.45
CA CYS A 85 5.83 -20.34 22.86
C CYS A 85 5.95 -21.09 24.18
N SER A 86 5.08 -20.80 25.16
CA SER A 86 5.05 -21.54 26.43
C SER A 86 4.79 -23.03 26.20
N ARG A 87 3.79 -23.36 25.38
CA ARG A 87 3.48 -24.75 25.01
C ARG A 87 4.59 -25.40 24.19
N ALA A 88 5.13 -24.69 23.20
CA ALA A 88 6.24 -25.19 22.40
C ALA A 88 7.45 -25.51 23.28
N ARG A 89 7.75 -24.67 24.28
CA ARG A 89 8.81 -24.92 25.26
C ARG A 89 8.53 -26.18 26.10
N TYR A 90 7.31 -26.38 26.57
CA TYR A 90 6.91 -27.60 27.29
C TYR A 90 7.14 -28.86 26.44
N TYR A 91 6.70 -28.86 25.17
CA TYR A 91 6.90 -29.99 24.27
C TYR A 91 8.37 -30.20 23.86
N LEU A 92 9.17 -29.12 23.78
CA LEU A 92 10.59 -29.19 23.40
C LEU A 92 11.52 -29.56 24.56
N SER A 93 11.29 -29.07 25.78
CA SER A 93 12.16 -29.36 26.93
C SER A 93 11.75 -30.62 27.69
N GLY A 94 10.56 -31.17 27.43
CA GLY A 94 10.12 -32.46 27.97
C GLY A 94 10.10 -32.54 29.50
N ARG A 95 10.08 -31.39 30.19
CA ARG A 95 10.11 -31.29 31.65
C ARG A 95 9.09 -30.27 32.10
N GLU A 96 8.30 -30.71 33.07
CA GLU A 96 7.21 -30.00 33.75
C GLU A 96 7.58 -28.59 34.19
#